data_AF-V5RWJ1-F1
#
_entry.id   AF-V5RWJ1-F1
#
_cell.length_a   1.000
_cell.length_b   1.000
_cell.length_c   1.000
_cell.angle_alpha   90.00
_cell.angle_beta   90.00
_cell.angle_gamma   90.00
#
_symmetry.space_group_name_H-M   'P 1'
#
loop_
_entity.id
_entity.type
_entity.pdbx_description
1 polymer ?
#
loop_
_entity_poly.entity_id
_entity_poly.type
_entity_poly.pdbx_seq_one_letter_code
_entity_poly.pdbx_strand_id
1 'polypeptide(L)'
;MAECENFKVKNIRRLPSYLVPTLPIETKGLKIARAGSVTVLDDWNRPHWSASLTVEEDGYHGKIDKWIYMHALLADSRLPLYAFQAYGQTYSDFNVEDLDTEKYPGVTAREMRLDFRSVLPGVYWGHEVEDEVSYDEIYKAYLKTDDVYIAALKNYFLAQDIDFNPRLRSIDPAYWQVVILISAMEALLPKPEFCKGKCETCGKGVNHPINNADKDWKELLFSRIKDKEIRKQYRLIFDVARSEIRNNTVHNGLMPALIIGRGSLNDGVTEYTTKKAIEEYKSDNYSLESLVDQLRQICRYVLLNQLINKNVFPPLKGIEVHSKTIHANSSPVTITLDF
;
A
#
# COMPACT_ATOMS: atom_id res chain seq x y z
N MET A 1 -24.90 43.62 -25.33
CA MET A 1 -23.81 42.62 -25.25
C MET A 1 -23.95 41.97 -23.88
N ALA A 2 -24.51 40.75 -23.83
CA ALA A 2 -24.61 40.01 -22.59
C ALA A 2 -23.23 39.42 -22.28
N GLU A 3 -22.72 39.70 -21.08
CA GLU A 3 -21.52 39.06 -20.56
C GLU A 3 -21.79 37.55 -20.50
N CYS A 4 -21.05 36.75 -21.27
CA CYS A 4 -20.99 35.31 -21.06
C CYS A 4 -20.42 35.09 -19.67
N GLU A 5 -21.28 34.77 -18.69
CA GLU A 5 -20.85 34.22 -17.41
C GLU A 5 -20.00 32.99 -17.70
N ASN A 6 -18.71 33.09 -17.36
CA ASN A 6 -17.79 31.96 -17.41
C ASN A 6 -18.33 30.88 -16.47
N PHE A 7 -19.02 29.87 -17.02
CA PHE A 7 -19.37 28.65 -16.31
C PHE A 7 -18.06 28.02 -15.80
N LYS A 8 -17.76 28.22 -14.51
CA LYS A 8 -16.68 27.49 -13.85
C LYS A 8 -17.13 26.05 -13.72
N VAL A 9 -16.66 25.20 -14.64
CA VAL A 9 -16.83 23.75 -14.53
C VAL A 9 -16.11 23.29 -13.28
N LYS A 10 -16.87 22.77 -12.30
CA LYS A 10 -16.32 22.12 -11.12
C LYS A 10 -16.13 20.64 -11.39
N ASN A 11 -14.95 20.12 -11.12
CA ASN A 11 -14.68 18.69 -11.12
C ASN A 11 -14.92 18.17 -9.69
N ILE A 12 -15.91 17.30 -9.50
CA ILE A 12 -16.29 16.81 -8.17
C ILE A 12 -16.20 15.29 -8.20
N ARG A 13 -15.49 14.69 -7.23
CA ARG A 13 -15.38 13.24 -7.06
C ARG A 13 -15.75 12.82 -5.65
N ARG A 14 -16.58 11.79 -5.53
CA ARG A 14 -16.90 11.12 -4.27
C ARG A 14 -16.16 9.78 -4.22
N LEU A 15 -15.37 9.55 -3.18
CA LEU A 15 -14.44 8.41 -3.10
C LEU A 15 -14.50 7.75 -1.71
N PRO A 16 -14.38 6.42 -1.61
CA PRO A 16 -14.35 5.73 -0.32
C PRO A 16 -12.99 5.89 0.38
N SER A 17 -12.98 6.26 1.66
CA SER A 17 -11.75 6.37 2.44
C SER A 17 -11.97 6.03 3.90
N TYR A 18 -11.02 5.29 4.48
CA TYR A 18 -10.97 5.05 5.91
C TYR A 18 -10.38 6.22 6.69
N LEU A 19 -9.69 7.14 6.02
CA LEU A 19 -9.05 8.30 6.63
C LEU A 19 -9.81 9.56 6.24
N VAL A 20 -10.62 10.08 7.16
CA VAL A 20 -11.50 11.22 6.89
C VAL A 20 -11.14 12.43 7.73
N PRO A 21 -11.29 13.64 7.17
CA PRO A 21 -11.11 14.85 7.93
C PRO A 21 -12.25 15.06 8.90
N THR A 22 -11.90 15.53 10.09
CA THR A 22 -12.86 15.96 11.11
C THR A 22 -13.59 17.22 10.68
N LEU A 23 -12.98 18.06 9.83
CA LEU A 23 -13.53 19.31 9.30
C LEU A 23 -13.22 19.45 7.80
N PRO A 24 -14.04 20.14 6.99
CA PRO A 24 -13.71 20.41 5.60
C PRO A 24 -12.38 21.14 5.45
N ILE A 25 -11.65 20.82 4.37
CA ILE A 25 -10.33 21.37 4.07
C ILE A 25 -10.38 22.09 2.74
N GLU A 26 -9.71 23.23 2.68
CA GLU A 26 -9.47 23.95 1.43
C GLU A 26 -7.96 24.12 1.25
N THR A 27 -7.41 23.55 0.17
CA THR A 27 -5.99 23.73 -0.19
C THR A 27 -5.83 23.93 -1.69
N LYS A 28 -5.25 25.07 -2.09
CA LYS A 28 -4.84 25.39 -3.48
C LYS A 28 -5.88 25.04 -4.57
N GLY A 29 -7.16 25.33 -4.32
CA GLY A 29 -8.25 25.05 -5.26
C GLY A 29 -8.75 23.60 -5.26
N LEU A 30 -8.44 22.85 -4.20
CA LEU A 30 -9.13 21.64 -3.79
C LEU A 30 -9.95 21.92 -2.54
N LYS A 31 -11.21 21.47 -2.54
CA LYS A 31 -12.04 21.39 -1.34
C LYS A 31 -12.30 19.94 -1.02
N ILE A 32 -12.02 19.50 0.20
CA ILE A 32 -12.17 18.12 0.65
C ILE A 32 -13.11 18.11 1.85
N ALA A 33 -14.19 17.35 1.78
CA ALA A 33 -15.16 17.23 2.87
C ALA A 33 -15.53 15.77 3.12
N ARG A 34 -15.76 15.41 4.38
CA ARG A 34 -16.42 14.13 4.71
C ARG A 34 -17.85 14.17 4.17
N ALA A 35 -18.23 13.16 3.40
CA ALA A 35 -19.54 13.08 2.79
C ALA A 35 -20.51 12.16 3.58
N GLY A 36 -19.99 11.13 4.24
CA GLY A 36 -20.80 10.20 5.06
C GLY A 36 -20.34 8.75 4.96
N SER A 37 -21.05 7.84 5.62
CA SER A 37 -20.83 6.39 5.52
C SER A 37 -21.41 5.85 4.22
N VAL A 38 -20.67 4.95 3.58
CA VAL A 38 -21.00 4.38 2.28
C VAL A 38 -20.75 2.88 2.25
N THR A 39 -21.43 2.20 1.34
CA THR A 39 -21.13 0.83 0.96
C THR A 39 -20.36 0.82 -0.35
N VAL A 40 -19.26 0.07 -0.38
CA VAL A 40 -18.43 -0.17 -1.57
C VAL A 40 -18.51 -1.64 -1.89
N LEU A 41 -18.79 -1.98 -3.14
CA LEU A 41 -18.75 -3.37 -3.59
C LEU A 41 -17.32 -3.68 -4.06
N ASP A 42 -16.75 -4.78 -3.58
CA ASP A 42 -15.49 -5.28 -4.15
C ASP A 42 -15.72 -5.99 -5.50
N ASP A 43 -14.65 -6.44 -6.15
CA ASP A 43 -14.69 -7.15 -7.44
C ASP A 43 -15.52 -8.45 -7.41
N TRP A 44 -15.90 -8.94 -6.22
CA TRP A 44 -16.78 -10.08 -6.01
C TRP A 44 -18.19 -9.67 -5.58
N ASN A 45 -18.53 -8.40 -5.73
CA ASN A 45 -19.82 -7.83 -5.37
C ASN A 45 -20.14 -7.97 -3.86
N ARG A 46 -19.10 -8.05 -3.01
CA ARG A 46 -19.28 -8.10 -1.55
C ARG A 46 -19.26 -6.69 -0.98
N PRO A 47 -20.21 -6.34 -0.11
CA PRO A 47 -20.28 -5.00 0.48
C PRO A 47 -19.20 -4.81 1.55
N HIS A 48 -18.48 -3.70 1.45
CA HIS A 48 -17.54 -3.17 2.42
C HIS A 48 -18.05 -1.83 2.93
N TRP A 49 -18.01 -1.62 4.25
CA TRP A 49 -18.45 -0.36 4.87
C TRP A 49 -17.27 0.57 5.06
N SER A 50 -17.31 1.72 4.39
CA SER A 50 -16.28 2.74 4.48
C SER A 50 -16.91 4.12 4.69
N ALA A 51 -16.07 5.08 5.04
CA ALA A 51 -16.46 6.48 4.93
C ALA A 51 -16.28 6.94 3.48
N SER A 52 -16.83 8.09 3.15
CA SER A 52 -16.60 8.74 1.87
C SER A 52 -16.13 10.17 2.01
N LEU A 53 -15.29 10.57 1.06
CA LEU A 53 -14.80 11.93 0.87
C LEU A 53 -15.39 12.50 -0.40
N THR A 54 -15.86 13.74 -0.35
CA THR A 54 -16.12 14.55 -1.55
C THR A 54 -14.93 15.48 -1.75
N VAL A 55 -14.36 15.44 -2.94
CA VAL A 55 -13.26 16.32 -3.36
C VAL A 55 -13.73 17.13 -4.55
N GLU A 56 -13.64 18.45 -4.43
CA GLU A 56 -13.97 19.41 -5.48
C GLU A 56 -12.68 20.10 -5.95
N GLU A 57 -12.53 20.23 -7.27
CA GLU A 57 -11.50 21.02 -7.94
C GLU A 57 -12.17 22.06 -8.83
N ASP A 58 -11.71 23.31 -8.75
CA ASP A 58 -12.10 24.35 -9.69
C ASP A 58 -11.42 24.07 -11.04
N GLY A 59 -12.20 23.71 -12.07
CA GLY A 59 -11.68 23.26 -13.36
C GLY A 59 -11.15 21.82 -13.34
N TYR A 60 -10.58 21.37 -14.46
CA TYR A 60 -9.95 20.05 -14.57
C TYR A 60 -8.43 20.23 -14.74
N HIS A 61 -7.70 20.34 -13.62
CA HIS A 61 -6.25 20.54 -13.63
C HIS A 61 -5.46 19.32 -13.12
N GLY A 62 -6.14 18.19 -12.90
CA GLY A 62 -5.51 16.94 -12.44
C GLY A 62 -5.05 16.99 -10.98
N LYS A 63 -5.49 17.98 -10.19
CA LYS A 63 -5.13 18.06 -8.77
C LYS A 63 -5.80 16.96 -7.96
N ILE A 64 -7.02 16.55 -8.33
CA ILE A 64 -7.71 15.44 -7.67
C ILE A 64 -6.91 14.14 -7.85
N ASP A 65 -6.40 13.84 -9.04
CA ASP A 65 -5.63 12.62 -9.28
C ASP A 65 -4.34 12.56 -8.45
N LYS A 66 -3.60 13.67 -8.43
CA LYS A 66 -2.41 13.83 -7.58
C LYS A 66 -2.77 13.67 -6.10
N TRP A 67 -3.87 14.28 -5.66
CA TRP A 67 -4.35 14.16 -4.30
C TRP A 67 -4.70 12.71 -3.93
N ILE A 68 -5.34 11.95 -4.84
CA ILE A 68 -5.73 10.55 -4.61
C ILE A 68 -4.51 9.70 -4.25
N TYR A 69 -3.42 9.79 -5.01
CA TYR A 69 -2.22 8.99 -4.73
C TYR A 69 -1.59 9.31 -3.38
N MET A 70 -1.45 10.59 -3.04
CA MET A 70 -0.90 11.00 -1.76
C MET A 70 -1.84 10.58 -0.61
N HIS A 71 -3.14 10.87 -0.71
CA HIS A 71 -4.09 10.52 0.34
C HIS A 71 -4.14 9.01 0.56
N ALA A 72 -4.06 8.23 -0.52
CA ALA A 72 -4.02 6.79 -0.44
C ALA A 72 -2.78 6.24 0.27
N LEU A 73 -1.62 6.85 0.05
CA LEU A 73 -0.40 6.47 0.76
C LEU A 73 -0.52 6.75 2.26
N LEU A 74 -1.08 7.91 2.62
CA LEU A 74 -1.30 8.29 4.02
C LEU A 74 -2.31 7.36 4.70
N ALA A 75 -3.38 6.98 3.99
CA ALA A 75 -4.44 6.13 4.50
C ALA A 75 -4.14 4.62 4.45
N ASP A 76 -3.02 4.22 3.81
CA ASP A 76 -2.77 2.82 3.40
C ASP A 76 -3.97 2.20 2.67
N SER A 77 -4.53 2.96 1.72
CA SER A 77 -5.79 2.60 1.06
C SER A 77 -5.58 2.24 -0.41
N ARG A 78 -6.47 1.40 -0.93
CA ARG A 78 -6.55 1.01 -2.34
C ARG A 78 -7.24 2.06 -3.24
N LEU A 79 -7.49 3.26 -2.74
CA LEU A 79 -8.11 4.37 -3.47
C LEU A 79 -7.61 4.61 -4.90
N PRO A 80 -6.30 4.55 -5.20
CA PRO A 80 -5.80 4.82 -6.54
C PRO A 80 -6.17 3.73 -7.53
N LEU A 81 -6.36 2.49 -7.06
CA LEU A 81 -6.82 1.37 -7.88
C LEU A 81 -8.24 1.62 -8.38
N TYR A 82 -9.11 2.10 -7.48
CA TYR A 82 -10.45 2.53 -7.86
C TYR A 82 -10.40 3.70 -8.86
N ALA A 83 -9.53 4.69 -8.62
CA ALA A 83 -9.37 5.78 -9.57
C ALA A 83 -8.86 5.33 -10.96
N PHE A 84 -7.93 4.36 -11.02
CA PHE A 84 -7.43 3.80 -12.28
C PHE A 84 -8.50 3.01 -13.06
N GLN A 85 -9.33 2.22 -12.37
CA GLN A 85 -10.44 1.49 -12.99
C GLN A 85 -11.47 2.47 -13.62
N ALA A 86 -11.72 3.61 -12.98
CA ALA A 86 -12.58 4.68 -13.49
C ALA A 86 -12.03 5.44 -14.73
N TYR A 87 -10.77 5.26 -15.12
CA TYR A 87 -10.22 5.86 -16.35
C TYR A 87 -10.53 5.04 -17.62
N GLY A 88 -10.90 3.76 -17.48
CA GLY A 88 -11.30 2.88 -18.59
C GLY A 88 -12.81 2.68 -18.73
N GLN A 89 -13.57 3.13 -17.73
CA GLN A 89 -15.03 3.05 -17.63
C GLN A 89 -15.59 4.46 -17.43
N THR A 90 -16.87 4.69 -17.73
CA THR A 90 -17.52 5.97 -17.37
C THR A 90 -17.36 6.20 -15.87
N TYR A 91 -17.13 7.45 -15.44
CA TYR A 91 -16.93 7.87 -14.04
C TYR A 91 -18.00 7.36 -13.02
N SER A 92 -19.05 6.68 -13.49
CA SER A 92 -20.16 6.06 -12.77
C SER A 92 -19.85 4.72 -12.08
N ASP A 93 -18.74 4.06 -12.37
CA ASP A 93 -18.66 2.61 -12.08
C ASP A 93 -18.21 2.26 -10.64
N PHE A 94 -17.88 3.25 -9.82
CA PHE A 94 -17.96 3.08 -8.36
C PHE A 94 -19.36 3.47 -7.91
N ASN A 95 -20.25 2.49 -7.82
CA ASN A 95 -21.50 2.62 -7.09
C ASN A 95 -21.18 2.77 -5.60
N VAL A 96 -20.76 3.97 -5.22
CA VAL A 96 -20.69 4.41 -3.84
C VAL A 96 -22.13 4.68 -3.41
N GLU A 97 -22.77 3.65 -2.90
CA GLU A 97 -24.13 3.74 -2.39
C GLU A 97 -24.08 4.29 -0.97
N ASP A 98 -24.99 5.23 -0.66
CA ASP A 98 -25.17 5.66 0.72
C ASP A 98 -25.56 4.44 1.55
N LEU A 99 -24.93 4.30 2.73
CA LEU A 99 -25.24 3.18 3.62
C LEU A 99 -26.71 3.29 4.06
N ASP A 100 -27.51 2.29 3.69
CA ASP A 100 -28.88 2.15 4.17
C ASP A 100 -28.86 1.76 5.66
N THR A 101 -28.87 2.77 6.52
CA THR A 101 -28.88 2.62 7.97
C THR A 101 -30.16 2.01 8.52
N GLU A 102 -31.26 2.03 7.75
CA GLU A 102 -32.51 1.38 8.14
C GLU A 102 -32.43 -0.13 7.96
N LYS A 103 -31.80 -0.59 6.87
CA LYS A 103 -31.57 -2.00 6.59
C LYS A 103 -30.47 -2.63 7.46
N TYR A 104 -29.49 -1.83 7.89
CA TYR A 104 -28.35 -2.30 8.69
C TYR A 104 -28.15 -1.44 9.96
N PRO A 105 -29.09 -1.49 10.92
CA PRO A 105 -28.99 -0.70 12.14
C PRO A 105 -27.76 -1.09 12.96
N GLY A 106 -26.94 -0.11 13.33
CA GLY A 106 -25.74 -0.30 14.15
C GLY A 106 -24.44 -0.52 13.36
N VAL A 107 -24.50 -0.57 12.02
CA VAL A 107 -23.29 -0.61 11.19
C VAL A 107 -22.74 0.80 11.03
N THR A 108 -21.56 1.05 11.59
CA THR A 108 -20.81 2.31 11.42
C THR A 108 -19.59 2.06 10.55
N ALA A 109 -19.33 2.96 9.59
CA ALA A 109 -18.11 2.92 8.81
C ALA A 109 -16.87 2.89 9.73
N ARG A 110 -15.85 2.09 9.35
CA ARG A 110 -14.53 2.19 9.99
C ARG A 110 -13.96 3.55 9.59
N GLU A 111 -13.80 4.45 10.56
CA GLU A 111 -13.28 5.81 10.35
C GLU A 111 -12.08 6.06 11.24
N MET A 112 -10.91 6.27 10.64
CA MET A 112 -9.79 6.88 11.32
C MET A 112 -9.89 8.40 11.13
N ARG A 113 -10.25 9.08 12.21
CA ARG A 113 -10.27 10.54 12.26
C ARG A 113 -8.83 11.02 12.29
N LEU A 114 -8.44 11.77 11.27
CA LEU A 114 -7.12 12.38 11.21
C LEU A 114 -7.22 13.82 11.74
N ASP A 115 -6.33 14.21 12.64
CA ASP A 115 -6.07 15.63 12.89
C ASP A 115 -5.21 16.14 11.74
N PHE A 116 -5.75 17.03 10.91
CA PHE A 116 -5.04 17.56 9.75
C PHE A 116 -3.91 18.52 10.13
N ARG A 117 -3.83 18.95 11.40
CA ARG A 117 -2.70 19.69 11.96
C ARG A 117 -1.55 18.77 12.37
N SER A 118 -1.86 17.54 12.79
CA SER A 118 -0.88 16.53 13.17
C SER A 118 -1.29 15.15 12.64
N VAL A 119 -0.84 14.86 11.42
CA VAL A 119 -1.28 13.67 10.67
C VAL A 119 -0.51 12.41 11.02
N LEU A 120 0.66 12.55 11.64
CA LEU A 120 1.62 11.47 11.86
C LEU A 120 1.04 10.32 12.71
N PRO A 121 0.30 10.58 13.82
CA PRO A 121 -0.29 9.50 14.61
C PRO A 121 -1.25 8.62 13.81
N GLY A 122 -2.06 9.21 12.92
CA GLY A 122 -2.96 8.45 12.05
C GLY A 122 -2.20 7.68 10.97
N VAL A 123 -1.21 8.31 10.34
CA VAL A 123 -0.42 7.71 9.26
C VAL A 123 0.42 6.52 9.75
N TYR A 124 0.98 6.60 10.95
CA TYR A 124 1.80 5.54 11.55
C TYR A 124 1.02 4.66 12.53
N TRP A 125 -0.31 4.58 12.40
CA TRP A 125 -1.20 3.66 13.13
C TRP A 125 -1.03 3.70 14.66
N GLY A 126 -0.99 4.91 15.22
CA GLY A 126 -0.86 5.13 16.65
C GLY A 126 0.56 4.93 17.20
N HIS A 127 1.57 4.74 16.34
CA HIS A 127 2.96 4.86 16.77
C HIS A 127 3.21 6.27 17.31
N GLU A 128 3.81 6.37 18.49
CA GLU A 128 4.11 7.67 19.12
C GLU A 128 5.11 8.43 18.25
N VAL A 129 4.68 9.58 17.74
CA VAL A 129 5.52 10.51 17.00
C VAL A 129 5.38 11.86 17.67
N GLU A 130 6.48 12.38 18.23
CA GLU A 130 6.53 13.67 18.92
C GLU A 130 6.46 14.86 17.96
N ASP A 131 6.78 14.65 16.69
CA ASP A 131 6.73 15.67 15.64
C ASP A 131 5.29 15.95 15.19
N GLU A 132 5.01 17.22 14.89
CA GLU A 132 3.79 17.61 14.19
C GLU A 132 4.12 17.91 12.72
N VAL A 133 3.31 17.35 11.82
CA VAL A 133 3.32 17.68 10.39
C VAL A 133 1.87 17.78 9.93
N SER A 134 1.54 18.89 9.28
CA SER A 134 0.20 19.13 8.76
C SER A 134 -0.01 18.43 7.41
N TYR A 135 -1.26 18.13 7.10
CA TYR A 135 -1.63 17.54 5.82
C TYR A 135 -1.25 18.42 4.62
N ASP A 136 -1.40 19.74 4.76
CA ASP A 136 -1.07 20.70 3.70
C ASP A 136 0.44 20.75 3.43
N GLU A 137 1.29 20.60 4.45
CA GLU A 137 2.74 20.48 4.28
C GLU A 137 3.10 19.20 3.51
N ILE A 138 2.48 18.07 3.84
CA ILE A 138 2.69 16.82 3.08
C ILE A 138 2.24 16.99 1.63
N TYR A 139 1.06 17.59 1.39
CA TYR A 139 0.57 17.81 0.03
C TYR A 139 1.51 18.73 -0.76
N LYS A 140 2.02 19.80 -0.14
CA LYS A 140 3.02 20.69 -0.75
C LYS A 140 4.34 19.97 -1.04
N ALA A 141 4.78 19.05 -0.18
CA ALA A 141 5.96 18.22 -0.43
C ALA A 141 5.72 17.25 -1.58
N TYR A 142 4.57 16.58 -1.59
CA TYR A 142 4.16 15.66 -2.66
C TYR A 142 4.11 16.35 -4.03
N LEU A 143 3.59 17.58 -4.12
CA LEU A 143 3.57 18.32 -5.38
C LEU A 143 4.97 18.64 -5.96
N LYS A 144 6.04 18.47 -5.17
CA LYS A 144 7.43 18.70 -5.57
C LYS A 144 8.19 17.40 -5.87
N THR A 145 7.56 16.23 -5.72
CA THR A 145 8.22 14.95 -6.02
C THR A 145 8.48 14.81 -7.51
N ASP A 146 9.53 14.08 -7.86
CA ASP A 146 9.89 13.78 -9.24
C ASP A 146 9.09 12.58 -9.80
N ASP A 147 9.26 12.33 -11.11
CA ASP A 147 8.61 11.21 -11.79
C ASP A 147 9.06 9.85 -11.26
N VAL A 148 10.26 9.77 -10.68
CA VAL A 148 10.81 8.55 -10.10
C VAL A 148 10.00 8.14 -8.87
N TYR A 149 9.74 9.09 -7.97
CA TYR A 149 8.88 8.88 -6.82
C TYR A 149 7.46 8.47 -7.24
N ILE A 150 6.89 9.15 -8.24
CA ILE A 150 5.55 8.83 -8.74
C ILE A 150 5.49 7.43 -9.35
N ALA A 151 6.52 6.99 -10.09
CA ALA A 151 6.60 5.64 -10.63
C ALA A 151 6.68 4.59 -9.52
N ALA A 152 7.52 4.81 -8.50
CA ALA A 152 7.62 3.95 -7.33
C ALA A 152 6.27 3.83 -6.60
N LEU A 153 5.59 4.97 -6.39
CA LEU A 153 4.28 5.02 -5.75
C LEU A 153 3.20 4.27 -6.54
N LYS A 154 3.19 4.40 -7.87
CA LYS A 154 2.27 3.66 -8.75
C LYS A 154 2.52 2.15 -8.67
N ASN A 155 3.77 1.71 -8.68
CA ASN A 155 4.10 0.29 -8.54
C ASN A 155 3.70 -0.25 -7.15
N TYR A 156 3.89 0.54 -6.09
CA TYR A 156 3.41 0.18 -4.76
C TYR A 156 1.89 -0.05 -4.73
N PHE A 157 1.10 0.81 -5.38
CA PHE A 157 -0.35 0.59 -5.48
C PHE A 157 -0.70 -0.59 -6.39
N LEU A 158 -0.02 -0.75 -7.53
CA LEU A 158 -0.23 -1.87 -8.44
C LEU A 158 -0.01 -3.23 -7.75
N ALA A 159 0.97 -3.32 -6.85
CA ALA A 159 1.23 -4.54 -6.10
C ALA A 159 0.01 -4.98 -5.26
N GLN A 160 -0.82 -4.04 -4.79
CA GLN A 160 -1.98 -4.35 -3.96
C GLN A 160 -3.17 -4.93 -4.75
N ASP A 161 -3.11 -4.90 -6.09
CA ASP A 161 -4.17 -5.34 -7.00
C ASP A 161 -3.92 -6.72 -7.62
N ILE A 162 -2.69 -7.23 -7.51
CA ILE A 162 -2.25 -8.45 -8.20
C ILE A 162 -3.14 -9.66 -7.84
N ASP A 163 -3.59 -9.74 -6.58
CA ASP A 163 -4.44 -10.84 -6.09
C ASP A 163 -5.78 -10.92 -6.80
N PHE A 164 -6.26 -9.81 -7.35
CA PHE A 164 -7.53 -9.74 -8.05
C PHE A 164 -7.39 -10.02 -9.55
N ASN A 165 -6.17 -10.19 -10.06
CA ASN A 165 -5.94 -10.45 -11.48
C ASN A 165 -6.36 -11.88 -11.85
N PRO A 166 -7.47 -12.07 -12.61
CA PRO A 166 -7.98 -13.40 -12.92
C PRO A 166 -7.05 -14.22 -13.81
N ARG A 167 -6.02 -13.60 -14.41
CA ARG A 167 -5.02 -14.30 -15.24
C ARG A 167 -3.95 -15.02 -14.41
N LEU A 168 -3.87 -14.76 -13.10
CA LEU A 168 -2.86 -15.34 -12.22
C LEU A 168 -3.36 -16.56 -11.41
N ARG A 169 -4.57 -17.06 -11.65
CA ARG A 169 -5.24 -18.12 -10.87
C ARG A 169 -4.48 -19.44 -10.70
N SER A 170 -3.44 -19.71 -11.50
CA SER A 170 -2.62 -20.93 -11.42
C SER A 170 -1.27 -20.72 -10.72
N ILE A 171 -0.99 -19.53 -10.21
CA ILE A 171 0.26 -19.13 -9.55
C ILE A 171 -0.13 -18.45 -8.25
N ASP A 172 0.69 -18.58 -7.21
CA ASP A 172 0.49 -17.80 -6.00
C ASP A 172 0.80 -16.30 -6.28
N PRO A 173 -0.20 -15.41 -6.24
CA PRO A 173 -0.02 -14.01 -6.60
C PRO A 173 0.91 -13.25 -5.63
N ALA A 174 1.09 -13.74 -4.40
CA ALA A 174 1.93 -13.11 -3.39
C ALA A 174 3.39 -12.98 -3.83
N TYR A 175 3.92 -13.93 -4.60
CA TYR A 175 5.27 -13.83 -5.16
C TYR A 175 5.41 -12.69 -6.17
N TRP A 176 4.38 -12.46 -6.98
CA TRP A 176 4.34 -11.31 -7.89
C TRP A 176 4.21 -10.00 -7.13
N GLN A 177 3.45 -9.97 -6.03
CA GLN A 177 3.42 -8.79 -5.16
C GLN A 177 4.81 -8.45 -4.65
N VAL A 178 5.56 -9.44 -4.17
CA VAL A 178 6.95 -9.24 -3.74
C VAL A 178 7.79 -8.65 -4.88
N VAL A 179 7.69 -9.19 -6.10
CA VAL A 179 8.43 -8.68 -7.26
C VAL A 179 8.10 -7.20 -7.53
N ILE A 180 6.82 -6.83 -7.54
CA ILE A 180 6.42 -5.44 -7.81
C ILE A 180 6.80 -4.50 -6.66
N LEU A 181 6.67 -4.93 -5.41
CA LEU A 181 7.07 -4.15 -4.23
C LEU A 181 8.59 -3.90 -4.19
N ILE A 182 9.40 -4.94 -4.45
CA ILE A 182 10.85 -4.77 -4.60
C ILE A 182 11.16 -3.82 -5.76
N SER A 183 10.47 -3.95 -6.89
CA SER A 183 10.66 -3.06 -8.05
C SER A 183 10.28 -1.61 -7.75
N ALA A 184 9.24 -1.38 -6.94
CA ALA A 184 8.83 -0.05 -6.48
C ALA A 184 9.94 0.60 -5.66
N MET A 185 10.57 -0.15 -4.75
CA MET A 185 11.69 0.36 -3.98
C MET A 185 12.95 0.52 -4.84
N GLU A 186 13.27 -0.44 -5.73
CA GLU A 186 14.44 -0.38 -6.61
C GLU A 186 14.41 0.85 -7.51
N ALA A 187 13.21 1.32 -7.89
CA ALA A 187 13.04 2.56 -8.65
C ALA A 187 13.55 3.81 -7.90
N LEU A 188 13.57 3.79 -6.56
CA LEU A 188 14.06 4.90 -5.73
C LEU A 188 15.59 4.93 -5.60
N LEU A 189 16.28 3.86 -6.04
CA LEU A 189 17.74 3.84 -6.04
C LEU A 189 18.30 4.70 -7.19
N PRO A 190 19.51 5.24 -7.04
CA PRO A 190 20.25 5.80 -8.16
C PRO A 190 20.31 4.80 -9.32
N LYS A 191 20.11 5.30 -10.55
CA LYS A 191 20.29 4.46 -11.74
C LYS A 191 21.72 3.94 -11.75
N PRO A 192 21.93 2.63 -11.98
CA PRO A 192 23.27 2.09 -12.05
C PRO A 192 24.06 2.78 -13.15
N GLU A 193 25.27 3.21 -12.83
CA GLU A 193 26.23 3.56 -13.87
C GLU A 193 26.59 2.28 -14.63
N PHE A 194 26.66 2.32 -15.95
CA PHE A 194 27.09 1.17 -16.73
C PHE A 194 28.60 1.27 -16.99
N CYS A 195 29.32 0.16 -16.91
CA CYS A 195 30.69 0.10 -17.45
C CYS A 195 30.65 0.53 -18.92
N LYS A 196 31.25 1.68 -19.25
CA LYS A 196 31.51 2.06 -20.65
C LYS A 196 32.81 1.37 -21.08
N GLY A 197 32.72 0.14 -21.56
CA GLY A 197 33.87 -0.64 -22.02
C GLY A 197 34.22 -1.83 -21.13
N LYS A 198 35.50 -2.25 -21.12
CA LYS A 198 35.98 -3.37 -20.29
C LYS A 198 35.93 -2.97 -18.81
N CYS A 199 35.13 -3.70 -18.03
CA CYS A 199 35.08 -3.51 -16.58
C CYS A 199 36.44 -3.78 -15.93
N GLU A 200 36.94 -2.87 -15.11
CA GLU A 200 38.19 -3.06 -14.35
C GLU A 200 38.06 -4.16 -13.27
N THR A 201 36.84 -4.43 -12.78
CA THR A 201 36.57 -5.45 -11.76
C THR A 201 36.41 -6.86 -12.34
N CYS A 202 35.84 -7.01 -13.55
CA CYS A 202 35.56 -8.34 -14.12
C CYS A 202 36.17 -8.59 -15.51
N GLY A 203 36.81 -7.61 -16.14
CA GLY A 203 37.49 -7.72 -17.44
C GLY A 203 36.59 -7.90 -18.66
N LYS A 204 35.26 -8.03 -18.47
CA LYS A 204 34.30 -8.26 -19.56
C LYS A 204 33.91 -6.95 -20.23
N GLY A 205 33.81 -6.96 -21.57
CA GLY A 205 33.40 -5.81 -22.39
C GLY A 205 31.90 -5.64 -22.55
N VAL A 206 31.10 -6.21 -21.64
CA VAL A 206 29.65 -6.08 -21.64
C VAL A 206 29.29 -4.98 -20.65
N ASN A 207 28.52 -3.98 -21.10
CA ASN A 207 27.96 -2.98 -20.22
C ASN A 207 27.16 -3.69 -19.11
N HIS A 208 27.71 -3.73 -17.90
CA HIS A 208 26.99 -4.21 -16.74
C HIS A 208 26.87 -3.07 -15.73
N PRO A 209 25.82 -3.10 -14.89
CA PRO A 209 25.66 -2.12 -13.84
C PRO A 209 26.87 -2.15 -12.87
N ILE A 210 27.39 -0.97 -12.57
CA ILE A 210 28.31 -0.64 -11.48
C ILE A 210 27.45 0.01 -10.41
N ASN A 211 26.66 -0.79 -9.71
CA ASN A 211 26.01 -0.33 -8.49
C ASN A 211 26.37 -1.26 -7.35
N ASN A 212 26.71 -0.67 -6.20
CA ASN A 212 26.77 -1.42 -4.96
C ASN A 212 25.40 -1.32 -4.32
N ALA A 213 24.46 -2.13 -4.82
CA ALA A 213 23.07 -2.09 -4.37
C ALA A 213 22.98 -2.17 -2.84
N ASP A 214 23.84 -2.95 -2.18
CA ASP A 214 23.84 -3.08 -0.72
C ASP A 214 24.25 -1.78 0.00
N LYS A 215 25.18 -1.02 -0.59
CA LYS A 215 25.52 0.33 -0.13
C LYS A 215 24.34 1.27 -0.34
N ASP A 216 23.72 1.25 -1.53
CA ASP A 216 22.63 2.15 -1.87
C ASP A 216 21.40 1.91 -0.97
N TRP A 217 21.08 0.64 -0.66
CA TRP A 217 20.03 0.28 0.30
C TRP A 217 20.37 0.68 1.73
N LYS A 218 21.64 0.54 2.12
CA LYS A 218 22.10 1.00 3.43
C LYS A 218 21.89 2.50 3.57
N GLU A 219 22.17 3.28 2.53
CA GLU A 219 22.00 4.73 2.54
C GLU A 219 20.53 5.15 2.45
N LEU A 220 19.74 4.55 1.55
CA LEU A 220 18.34 4.89 1.34
C LEU A 220 17.44 4.55 2.54
N LEU A 221 17.60 3.35 3.10
CA LEU A 221 16.67 2.78 4.08
C LEU A 221 17.34 2.59 5.45
N PHE A 222 18.35 1.71 5.52
CA PHE A 222 18.79 1.19 6.83
C PHE A 222 19.53 2.22 7.69
N SER A 223 20.17 3.23 7.09
CA SER A 223 20.85 4.31 7.81
C SER A 223 19.89 5.20 8.60
N ARG A 224 18.63 5.27 8.15
CA ARG A 224 17.61 6.17 8.69
C ARG A 224 16.87 5.58 9.90
N ILE A 225 16.87 4.26 10.03
CA ILE A 225 16.24 3.55 11.14
C ILE A 225 17.21 3.53 12.33
N LYS A 226 16.99 4.34 13.37
CA LYS A 226 17.92 4.45 14.51
C LYS A 226 17.91 3.20 15.40
N ASP A 227 16.73 2.64 15.66
CA ASP A 227 16.57 1.45 16.49
C ASP A 227 17.18 0.21 15.81
N LYS A 228 18.01 -0.54 16.55
CA LYS A 228 18.74 -1.70 16.01
C LYS A 228 17.84 -2.89 15.73
N GLU A 229 16.85 -3.15 16.57
CA GLU A 229 15.95 -4.30 16.42
C GLU A 229 14.97 -4.04 15.28
N ILE A 230 14.40 -2.83 15.18
CA ILE A 230 13.57 -2.43 14.04
C ILE A 230 14.39 -2.51 12.75
N ARG A 231 15.61 -1.96 12.74
CA ARG A 231 16.48 -2.04 11.55
C ARG A 231 16.76 -3.48 11.13
N LYS A 232 16.94 -4.38 12.10
CA LYS A 232 17.15 -5.81 11.86
C LYS A 232 15.91 -6.46 11.24
N GLN A 233 14.71 -6.16 11.74
CA GLN A 233 13.45 -6.66 11.15
C GLN A 233 13.31 -6.24 9.68
N TYR A 234 13.49 -4.94 9.40
CA TYR A 234 13.42 -4.39 8.04
C TYR A 234 14.42 -5.06 7.11
N ARG A 235 15.66 -5.21 7.56
CA ARG A 235 16.71 -5.86 6.77
C ARG A 235 16.36 -7.32 6.47
N LEU A 236 15.91 -8.07 7.46
CA LEU A 236 15.58 -9.49 7.29
C LEU A 236 14.48 -9.71 6.25
N ILE A 237 13.36 -9.00 6.35
CA ILE A 237 12.27 -9.10 5.37
C ILE A 237 12.73 -8.65 3.99
N PHE A 238 13.39 -7.50 3.92
CA PHE A 238 13.86 -6.95 2.66
C PHE A 238 14.85 -7.87 1.93
N ASP A 239 15.83 -8.41 2.66
CA ASP A 239 16.87 -9.27 2.08
C ASP A 239 16.28 -10.59 1.57
N VAL A 240 15.35 -11.21 2.31
CA VAL A 240 14.63 -12.42 1.88
C VAL A 240 13.78 -12.13 0.64
N ALA A 241 12.98 -11.07 0.68
CA ALA A 241 12.12 -10.67 -0.42
C ALA A 241 12.91 -10.39 -1.71
N ARG A 242 14.04 -9.67 -1.59
CA ARG A 242 14.88 -9.31 -2.74
C ARG A 242 15.71 -10.48 -3.24
N SER A 243 16.45 -11.13 -2.35
CA SER A 243 17.51 -12.08 -2.72
C SER A 243 16.98 -13.49 -2.95
N GLU A 244 15.97 -13.91 -2.17
CA GLU A 244 15.39 -15.25 -2.32
C GLU A 244 14.14 -15.24 -3.20
N ILE A 245 13.16 -14.38 -2.93
CA ILE A 245 11.89 -14.44 -3.67
C ILE A 245 12.05 -13.81 -5.06
N ARG A 246 12.28 -12.49 -5.13
CA ARG A 246 12.31 -11.75 -6.40
C ARG A 246 13.33 -12.30 -7.37
N ASN A 247 14.55 -12.63 -6.92
CA ASN A 247 15.56 -13.18 -7.81
C ASN A 247 15.17 -14.56 -8.36
N ASN A 248 14.60 -15.45 -7.54
CA ASN A 248 14.16 -16.76 -8.03
C ASN A 248 12.97 -16.64 -8.97
N THR A 249 11.99 -15.78 -8.67
CA THR A 249 10.81 -15.58 -9.53
C THR A 249 11.18 -14.96 -10.87
N VAL A 250 12.01 -13.90 -10.88
CA VAL A 250 12.35 -13.16 -12.11
C VAL A 250 13.40 -13.87 -12.95
N HIS A 251 14.46 -14.42 -12.34
CA HIS A 251 15.59 -14.97 -13.10
C HIS A 251 15.46 -16.46 -13.43
N ASN A 252 14.86 -17.25 -12.54
CA ASN A 252 14.76 -18.69 -12.75
C ASN A 252 13.44 -19.11 -13.40
N GLY A 253 12.55 -18.15 -13.70
CA GLY A 253 11.20 -18.43 -14.22
C GLY A 253 10.40 -19.35 -13.30
N LEU A 254 10.82 -19.46 -12.04
CA LEU A 254 10.14 -20.27 -11.04
C LEU A 254 8.84 -19.56 -10.75
N MET A 255 7.74 -20.15 -11.20
CA MET A 255 6.39 -19.83 -10.76
C MET A 255 6.11 -20.79 -9.60
N PRO A 256 6.28 -20.36 -8.33
CA PRO A 256 6.01 -21.23 -7.20
C PRO A 256 4.56 -21.68 -7.31
N ALA A 257 4.34 -22.99 -7.17
CA ALA A 257 3.00 -23.53 -7.15
C ALA A 257 2.20 -22.82 -6.04
N LEU A 258 0.89 -22.69 -6.26
CA LEU A 258 -0.02 -22.15 -5.26
C LEU A 258 0.22 -22.86 -3.92
N ILE A 259 0.59 -22.12 -2.87
CA ILE A 259 0.77 -22.71 -1.55
C ILE A 259 -0.61 -22.91 -0.94
N ILE A 260 -1.20 -24.07 -1.23
CA ILE A 260 -2.44 -24.52 -0.59
C ILE A 260 -2.07 -25.21 0.73
N GLY A 261 -1.33 -24.51 1.57
CA GLY A 261 -0.88 -25.01 2.87
C GLY A 261 -1.76 -24.46 3.97
N ARG A 262 -2.77 -25.23 4.40
CA ARG A 262 -3.38 -25.04 5.72
C ARG A 262 -2.48 -25.76 6.72
N GLY A 263 -1.58 -25.04 7.38
CA GLY A 263 -1.14 -25.51 8.68
C GLY A 263 -2.40 -25.80 9.50
N SER A 264 -2.44 -26.91 10.24
CA SER A 264 -3.46 -27.11 11.27
C SER A 264 -3.29 -25.98 12.27
N LEU A 265 -3.99 -24.86 12.07
CA LEU A 265 -4.00 -23.78 13.03
C LEU A 265 -4.62 -24.32 14.31
N ASN A 266 -3.92 -24.15 15.42
CA ASN A 266 -4.49 -24.45 16.72
C ASN A 266 -5.59 -23.43 17.00
N ASP A 267 -6.68 -23.87 17.62
CA ASP A 267 -7.75 -22.99 18.09
C ASP A 267 -7.18 -21.80 18.86
N GLY A 268 -7.61 -20.59 18.48
CA GLY A 268 -7.12 -19.34 19.04
C GLY A 268 -6.52 -18.40 18.00
N VAL A 269 -5.66 -17.50 18.47
CA VAL A 269 -4.98 -16.48 17.65
C VAL A 269 -3.55 -16.93 17.39
N THR A 270 -3.19 -17.02 16.12
CA THR A 270 -1.81 -17.29 15.69
C THR A 270 -1.21 -16.02 15.11
N GLU A 271 -0.18 -15.49 15.76
CA GLU A 271 0.57 -14.32 15.28
C GLU A 271 1.72 -14.77 14.37
N TYR A 272 1.80 -14.17 13.18
CA TYR A 272 2.84 -14.43 12.20
C TYR A 272 3.95 -13.38 12.27
N THR A 273 4.77 -13.46 13.32
CA THR A 273 5.93 -12.56 13.51
C THR A 273 6.90 -12.53 12.31
N THR A 274 7.76 -11.52 12.21
CA THR A 274 8.86 -11.44 11.22
C THR A 274 9.66 -12.74 11.11
N LYS A 275 9.99 -13.36 12.25
CA LYS A 275 10.75 -14.61 12.28
C LYS A 275 9.97 -15.74 11.63
N LYS A 276 8.72 -15.94 12.05
CA LYS A 276 7.85 -17.01 11.53
C LYS A 276 7.59 -16.85 10.03
N ALA A 277 7.31 -15.62 9.60
CA ALA A 277 7.12 -15.29 8.19
C ALA A 277 8.33 -15.73 7.34
N ILE A 278 9.55 -15.43 7.79
CA ILE A 278 10.78 -15.80 7.06
C ILE A 278 11.05 -17.31 7.10
N GLU A 279 10.84 -17.97 8.24
CA GLU A 279 11.14 -19.39 8.41
C GLU A 279 10.19 -20.28 7.60
N GLU A 280 8.93 -19.84 7.40
CA GLU A 280 7.85 -20.71 6.93
C GLU A 280 7.19 -20.26 5.60
N TYR A 281 7.57 -19.13 4.98
CA TYR A 281 6.90 -18.61 3.77
C TYR A 281 6.86 -19.59 2.57
N LYS A 282 7.77 -20.56 2.51
CA LYS A 282 7.82 -21.55 1.42
C LYS A 282 6.77 -22.67 1.59
N SER A 283 6.18 -22.81 2.77
CA SER A 283 5.33 -23.94 3.15
C SER A 283 4.00 -23.54 3.81
N ASP A 284 3.87 -22.32 4.34
CA ASP A 284 2.65 -21.80 4.94
C ASP A 284 2.22 -20.51 4.22
N ASN A 285 0.98 -20.50 3.72
CA ASN A 285 0.40 -19.36 3.02
C ASN A 285 0.30 -18.13 3.92
N TYR A 286 -0.05 -18.30 5.20
CA TYR A 286 -0.15 -17.17 6.13
C TYR A 286 1.22 -16.56 6.46
N SER A 287 2.28 -17.39 6.46
CA SER A 287 3.65 -16.90 6.59
C SER A 287 4.09 -16.11 5.36
N LEU A 288 3.69 -16.54 4.15
CA LEU A 288 3.93 -15.79 2.92
C LEU A 288 3.14 -14.47 2.92
N GLU A 289 1.85 -14.50 3.26
CA GLU A 289 1.01 -13.31 3.37
C GLU A 289 1.57 -12.32 4.40
N SER A 290 2.00 -12.79 5.58
CA SER A 290 2.68 -11.96 6.57
C SER A 290 3.97 -11.34 6.04
N LEU A 291 4.76 -12.07 5.25
CA LEU A 291 5.97 -11.54 4.61
C LEU A 291 5.63 -10.44 3.62
N VAL A 292 4.60 -10.63 2.79
CA VAL A 292 4.12 -9.62 1.83
C VAL A 292 3.61 -8.37 2.55
N ASP A 293 2.82 -8.53 3.61
CA ASP A 293 2.32 -7.40 4.40
C ASP A 293 3.45 -6.60 5.05
N GLN A 294 4.42 -7.28 5.66
CA GLN A 294 5.60 -6.64 6.23
C GLN A 294 6.41 -5.92 5.15
N LEU A 295 6.56 -6.50 3.95
CA LEU A 295 7.24 -5.84 2.84
C LEU A 295 6.46 -4.61 2.35
N ARG A 296 5.13 -4.67 2.30
CA ARG A 296 4.25 -3.55 1.97
C ARG A 296 4.43 -2.41 2.98
N GLN A 297 4.49 -2.73 4.27
CA GLN A 297 4.81 -1.76 5.33
C GLN A 297 6.18 -1.10 5.10
N ILE A 298 7.22 -1.88 4.81
CA ILE A 298 8.56 -1.33 4.47
C ILE A 298 8.46 -0.34 3.31
N CYS A 299 7.83 -0.74 2.19
CA CYS A 299 7.67 0.11 1.01
C CYS A 299 6.93 1.41 1.35
N ARG A 300 5.82 1.30 2.08
CA ARG A 300 5.02 2.43 2.52
C ARG A 300 5.82 3.39 3.38
N TYR A 301 6.55 2.90 4.39
CA TYR A 301 7.33 3.76 5.29
C TYR A 301 8.51 4.42 4.59
N VAL A 302 9.13 3.77 3.60
CA VAL A 302 10.13 4.40 2.73
C VAL A 302 9.51 5.55 1.93
N LEU A 303 8.38 5.30 1.26
CA LEU A 303 7.68 6.31 0.44
C LEU A 303 7.18 7.48 1.30
N LEU A 304 6.67 7.21 2.50
CA LEU A 304 6.27 8.22 3.47
C LEU A 304 7.47 9.04 3.95
N ASN A 305 8.60 8.39 4.25
CA ASN A 305 9.78 9.11 4.73
C ASN A 305 10.38 10.03 3.67
N GLN A 306 10.26 9.72 2.37
CA GLN A 306 10.66 10.65 1.29
C GLN A 306 9.78 11.92 1.25
N LEU A 307 8.52 11.84 1.68
CA LEU A 307 7.61 13.00 1.73
C LEU A 307 7.71 13.78 3.04
N ILE A 308 7.68 13.06 4.15
CA ILE A 308 7.55 13.59 5.51
C ILE A 308 8.92 13.94 6.08
N ASN A 309 9.96 13.18 5.71
CA ASN A 309 11.36 13.37 6.10
C ASN A 309 11.59 13.50 7.62
N LYS A 310 10.89 12.69 8.41
CA LYS A 310 11.03 12.61 9.88
C LYS A 310 11.81 11.38 10.36
N ASN A 311 12.15 10.46 9.46
CA ASN A 311 12.81 9.18 9.74
C ASN A 311 12.05 8.33 10.78
N VAL A 312 10.72 8.35 10.69
CA VAL A 312 9.82 7.52 11.51
C VAL A 312 9.64 6.16 10.82
N PHE A 313 10.06 5.10 11.50
CA PHE A 313 9.97 3.72 11.05
C PHE A 313 9.46 2.85 12.19
N PRO A 314 8.15 2.55 12.24
CA PRO A 314 7.57 1.68 13.26
C PRO A 314 8.09 0.24 13.15
N PRO A 315 8.01 -0.57 14.23
CA PRO A 315 8.20 -2.02 14.17
C PRO A 315 7.28 -2.65 13.13
N LEU A 316 7.77 -3.66 12.41
CA LEU A 316 6.97 -4.40 11.45
C LEU A 316 5.95 -5.27 12.19
N LYS A 317 4.69 -5.19 11.76
CA LYS A 317 3.62 -6.07 12.27
C LYS A 317 3.35 -7.17 11.26
N GLY A 318 3.17 -8.39 11.72
CA GLY A 318 2.68 -9.47 10.86
C GLY A 318 1.15 -9.49 10.81
N ILE A 319 0.61 -10.55 10.21
CA ILE A 319 -0.82 -10.84 10.31
C ILE A 319 -1.15 -11.68 11.55
N GLU A 320 -2.38 -11.56 12.02
CA GLU A 320 -2.96 -12.40 13.05
C GLU A 320 -4.07 -13.24 12.42
N VAL A 321 -4.02 -14.56 12.63
CA VAL A 321 -5.02 -15.48 12.09
C VAL A 321 -5.82 -16.07 13.23
N HIS A 322 -7.13 -15.85 13.19
CA HIS A 322 -8.07 -16.36 14.20
C HIS A 322 -8.67 -17.67 13.68
N SER A 323 -8.41 -18.78 14.39
CA SER A 323 -8.89 -20.09 13.97
C SER A 323 -9.71 -20.77 15.06
N LYS A 324 -10.72 -21.55 14.64
CA LYS A 324 -11.55 -22.35 15.53
C LYS A 324 -11.93 -23.66 14.86
N THR A 325 -11.67 -24.77 15.55
CA THR A 325 -12.03 -26.10 15.10
C THR A 325 -13.44 -26.42 15.56
N ILE A 326 -14.31 -26.72 14.60
CA ILE A 326 -15.67 -27.16 14.86
C ILE A 326 -15.72 -28.66 14.66
N HIS A 327 -15.96 -29.39 15.75
CA HIS A 327 -16.20 -30.83 15.68
C HIS A 327 -17.63 -31.07 15.18
N ALA A 328 -17.79 -31.36 13.88
CA ALA A 328 -19.03 -31.92 13.37
C ALA A 328 -19.06 -33.44 13.61
N ASN A 329 -20.24 -34.00 13.89
CA ASN A 329 -20.45 -35.41 14.28
C ASN A 329 -19.90 -36.48 13.30
N SER A 330 -19.37 -36.08 12.14
CA SER A 330 -18.77 -37.00 11.16
C SER A 330 -17.35 -36.62 10.71
N SER A 331 -16.81 -35.44 11.08
CA SER A 331 -15.41 -35.02 10.84
C SER A 331 -15.15 -33.64 11.48
N PRO A 332 -14.00 -33.39 12.12
CA PRO A 332 -13.62 -32.03 12.53
C PRO A 332 -13.41 -31.14 11.29
N VAL A 333 -14.02 -29.95 11.30
CA VAL A 333 -13.85 -28.91 10.29
C VAL A 333 -13.28 -27.67 10.98
N THR A 334 -12.06 -27.27 10.62
CA THR A 334 -11.49 -25.99 11.09
C THR A 334 -12.03 -24.84 10.23
N ILE A 335 -12.62 -23.85 10.90
CA ILE A 335 -13.04 -22.59 10.28
C ILE A 335 -12.03 -21.51 10.68
N THR A 336 -11.48 -20.85 9.68
CA THR A 336 -10.65 -19.64 9.84
C THR A 336 -11.53 -18.42 9.65
N LEU A 337 -11.42 -17.44 10.54
CA LEU A 337 -12.13 -16.17 10.46
C LEU A 337 -11.10 -15.06 10.20
N ASP A 338 -11.21 -14.39 9.06
CA ASP A 338 -10.44 -13.20 8.71
C ASP A 338 -11.24 -11.96 9.20
N PHE A 339 -10.64 -11.05 9.98
CA PHE A 339 -11.32 -9.89 10.59
C PHE A 339 -10.74 -8.52 10.21
#